data_AF-A0A936ZMF5-F1
#
_entry.id   AF-A0A936ZMF5-F1
#
_cell.length_a   1.000
_cell.length_b   1.000
_cell.length_c   1.000
_cell.angle_alpha   90.00
_cell.angle_beta   90.00
_cell.angle_gamma   90.00
#
_symmetry.space_group_name_H-M   'P 1'
#
loop_
_entity.id
_entity.type
_entity.pdbx_description
1 polymer ?
#
loop_
_entity_poly.entity_id
_entity_poly.type
_entity_poly.pdbx_seq_one_letter_code
_entity_poly.pdbx_strand_id
1 'polypeptide(L)'
;MKKQISTYIIALVLLFSNGVQSQSKETVFKTDTIASTKNIQFIGVPIAFYTPETEFGFGGGGQLFLLNKSNIYNDRQSNILFSGIYTLNEQFLFEVKPEIYLGKGDYFIDIDYTWEIYPNLFWGIGNSTPDRNEEVYNMTSHKLKMGYLRRLPPNLNFGFEYVFENHEVTEVEEGGILDAATVLGSDRAIISGLGVVFNLDTRDDIGSPLSGRYYKLNAQFSSELLGATHGYNKFFLDLRTYEPLTKTSILAMQVYSENTFGDAPFQGLAKFGGSYSARGYFYGRFTDNHMYIIQTEYRWRFRPRWTMAAFGLVGEVASNPENFFSISNMKPSVGAGIRFKLLKNKSTWLRLDTGFGENGNNGFYFGINESF
;
A
#
# COMPACT_ATOMS: atom_id res chain seq x y z
N MET A 1 -0.75 -34.72 7.61
CA MET A 1 -0.96 -34.37 9.04
C MET A 1 0.36 -33.90 9.64
N LYS A 2 0.70 -32.61 9.50
CA LYS A 2 1.79 -31.96 10.23
C LYS A 2 1.14 -30.96 11.18
N LYS A 3 1.48 -31.07 12.48
CA LYS A 3 0.94 -30.27 13.58
C LYS A 3 1.21 -28.78 13.33
N GLN A 4 0.16 -27.97 13.35
CA GLN A 4 0.25 -26.53 13.61
C GLN A 4 0.94 -26.34 14.97
N ILE A 5 2.15 -25.77 14.94
CA ILE A 5 2.78 -25.20 16.13
C ILE A 5 2.37 -23.73 16.13
N SER A 6 1.32 -23.44 16.89
CA SER A 6 0.90 -22.08 17.23
C SER A 6 1.94 -21.47 18.18
N THR A 7 2.99 -20.88 17.63
CA THR A 7 3.96 -20.09 18.39
C THR A 7 3.35 -18.70 18.64
N TYR A 8 2.73 -18.52 19.80
CA TYR A 8 2.38 -17.19 20.30
C TYR A 8 3.67 -16.43 20.64
N ILE A 9 4.15 -15.58 19.72
CA ILE A 9 5.20 -14.61 20.03
C ILE A 9 4.53 -13.44 20.76
N ILE A 10 4.67 -13.44 22.08
CA ILE A 10 4.44 -12.25 22.90
C ILE A 10 5.59 -11.30 22.58
N ALA A 11 5.32 -10.24 21.81
CA ALA A 11 6.25 -9.14 21.64
C ALA A 11 6.40 -8.40 22.99
N LEU A 12 7.42 -8.77 23.74
CA LEU A 12 7.80 -8.11 24.98
C LEU A 12 8.45 -6.76 24.63
N VAL A 13 7.68 -5.68 24.71
CA VAL A 13 8.25 -4.33 24.70
C VAL A 13 8.96 -4.14 26.03
N LEU A 14 10.29 -4.28 26.05
CA LEU A 14 11.13 -3.90 27.18
C LEU A 14 11.09 -2.38 27.35
N LEU A 15 10.14 -1.90 28.13
CA LEU A 15 10.19 -0.58 28.74
C LEU A 15 11.14 -0.66 29.94
N PHE A 16 12.35 -0.14 29.80
CA PHE A 16 13.18 0.18 30.95
C PHE A 16 12.50 1.32 31.73
N SER A 17 11.81 0.98 32.82
CA SER A 17 11.45 1.93 33.87
C SER A 17 12.51 1.86 34.97
N ASN A 18 13.33 2.89 35.08
CA ASN A 18 13.91 3.32 36.35
C ASN A 18 13.86 4.85 36.41
N GLY A 19 13.56 5.33 37.61
CA GLY A 19 12.97 6.64 37.86
C GLY A 19 13.95 7.81 37.88
N VAL A 20 13.33 8.99 37.70
CA VAL A 20 13.70 10.31 38.22
C VAL A 20 14.98 10.94 37.64
N GLN A 21 14.84 11.93 36.77
CA GLN A 21 14.88 13.36 37.16
C GLN A 21 14.51 14.26 35.97
N SER A 22 13.70 15.28 36.26
CA SER A 22 13.30 16.35 35.35
C SER A 22 14.51 17.06 34.73
N GLN A 23 14.71 16.94 33.41
CA GLN A 23 15.16 18.05 32.55
C GLN A 23 15.14 17.69 31.06
N SER A 24 14.70 18.68 30.28
CA SER A 24 14.69 18.78 28.82
C SER A 24 13.63 17.97 28.04
N LYS A 25 12.84 18.72 27.27
CA LYS A 25 11.97 18.23 26.21
C LYS A 25 12.82 17.68 25.06
N GLU A 26 13.45 16.52 25.24
CA GLU A 26 14.05 15.81 24.10
C GLU A 26 13.04 14.81 23.53
N THR A 27 12.69 15.03 22.28
CA THR A 27 11.89 14.11 21.47
C THR A 27 12.68 12.81 21.36
N VAL A 28 12.10 11.68 21.80
CA VAL A 28 12.72 10.33 21.77
C VAL A 28 13.22 9.92 20.38
N PHE A 29 12.73 10.58 19.32
CA PHE A 29 13.33 10.57 17.99
C PHE A 29 13.54 12.02 17.54
N LYS A 30 14.76 12.53 17.63
CA LYS A 30 15.21 13.59 16.71
C LYS A 30 15.47 12.87 15.39
N THR A 31 14.59 13.04 14.41
CA THR A 31 15.01 12.90 13.01
C THR A 31 15.95 14.07 12.77
N ASP A 32 17.23 13.87 13.05
CA ASP A 32 18.22 14.91 12.84
C ASP A 32 18.29 15.17 11.34
N THR A 33 18.10 16.44 10.96
CA THR A 33 18.41 16.89 9.61
C THR A 33 19.90 16.61 9.40
N ILE A 34 20.21 15.57 8.65
CA ILE A 34 21.60 15.10 8.46
C ILE A 34 22.39 16.16 7.67
N ALA A 35 21.73 16.85 6.74
CA ALA A 35 22.30 17.99 6.02
C ALA A 35 21.20 18.99 5.62
N SER A 36 21.48 20.28 5.80
CA SER A 36 20.65 21.37 5.28
C SER A 36 21.54 22.42 4.64
N THR A 37 21.27 22.73 3.39
CA THR A 37 21.74 23.96 2.74
C THR A 37 20.55 24.89 2.55
N LYS A 38 20.77 26.10 2.02
CA LYS A 38 19.68 27.06 1.74
C LYS A 38 18.57 26.47 0.86
N ASN A 39 18.91 25.51 -0.01
CA ASN A 39 18.03 25.05 -1.09
C ASN A 39 17.61 23.57 -0.98
N ILE A 40 18.27 22.80 -0.10
CA ILE A 40 18.06 21.35 0.03
C ILE A 40 18.08 20.98 1.52
N GLN A 41 17.10 20.19 1.94
CA GLN A 41 17.06 19.57 3.26
C GLN A 41 16.96 18.05 3.14
N PHE A 42 17.80 17.33 3.86
CA PHE A 42 17.78 15.86 3.90
C PHE A 42 17.35 15.35 5.27
N ILE A 43 16.40 14.42 5.28
CA ILE A 43 15.94 13.70 6.48
C ILE A 43 16.16 12.21 6.26
N GLY A 44 16.94 11.56 7.12
CA GLY A 44 17.06 10.10 7.17
C GLY A 44 15.99 9.49 8.06
N VAL A 45 15.43 8.35 7.64
CA VAL A 45 14.36 7.66 8.37
C VAL A 45 14.71 6.16 8.43
N PRO A 46 14.98 5.60 9.62
CA PRO A 46 15.05 4.15 9.76
C PRO A 46 13.66 3.55 9.55
N ILE A 47 13.59 2.41 8.88
CA ILE A 47 12.36 1.71 8.58
C ILE A 47 12.40 0.35 9.26
N ALA A 48 11.32 0.01 9.95
CA ALA A 48 11.08 -1.34 10.47
C ALA A 48 9.58 -1.62 10.36
N PHE A 49 9.21 -2.82 9.94
CA PHE A 49 7.81 -3.22 9.84
C PHE A 49 7.61 -4.73 9.96
N TYR A 50 6.36 -5.14 10.06
CA TYR A 50 5.98 -6.55 10.06
C TYR A 50 4.67 -6.75 9.33
N THR A 51 4.63 -7.67 8.38
CA THR A 51 3.38 -8.15 7.77
C THR A 51 3.44 -9.67 7.58
N PRO A 52 2.29 -10.35 7.37
CA PRO A 52 2.29 -11.78 7.05
C PRO A 52 3.12 -12.11 5.80
N GLU A 53 3.21 -11.19 4.84
CA GLU A 53 3.94 -11.37 3.58
C GLU A 53 5.45 -11.22 3.71
N THR A 54 5.90 -10.45 4.71
CA THR A 54 7.29 -9.99 4.79
C THR A 54 8.02 -10.47 6.03
N GLU A 55 7.27 -11.00 7.01
CA GLU A 55 7.75 -11.12 8.38
C GLU A 55 8.36 -9.79 8.86
N PHE A 56 9.43 -9.82 9.67
CA PHE A 56 10.07 -8.59 10.11
C PHE A 56 10.94 -8.01 8.98
N GLY A 57 10.57 -6.83 8.50
CA GLY A 57 11.35 -6.03 7.56
C GLY A 57 12.11 -4.93 8.28
N PHE A 58 13.35 -4.67 7.86
CA PHE A 58 14.14 -3.54 8.34
C PHE A 58 14.93 -2.89 7.20
N GLY A 59 15.22 -1.61 7.36
CA GLY A 59 15.89 -0.86 6.32
C GLY A 59 16.08 0.59 6.71
N GLY A 60 16.34 1.39 5.69
CA GLY A 60 16.52 2.82 5.85
C GLY A 60 16.14 3.53 4.58
N GLY A 61 15.65 4.74 4.76
CA GLY A 61 15.38 5.63 3.66
C GLY A 61 15.75 7.04 4.01
N GLY A 62 15.50 7.92 3.05
CA GLY A 62 15.57 9.34 3.29
C GLY A 62 14.66 10.11 2.37
N GLN A 63 14.40 11.34 2.78
CA GLN A 63 13.59 12.28 2.04
C GLN A 63 14.42 13.54 1.81
N LEU A 64 14.64 13.85 0.54
CA LEU A 64 15.31 15.07 0.09
C LEU A 64 14.27 16.11 -0.29
N PHE A 65 14.17 17.21 0.45
CA PHE A 65 13.29 18.33 0.14
C PHE A 65 14.03 19.38 -0.70
N LEU A 66 13.37 19.81 -1.77
CA LEU A 66 13.85 20.85 -2.68
C LEU A 66 13.17 22.17 -2.32
N LEU A 67 13.83 22.97 -1.46
CA LEU A 67 13.23 24.13 -0.77
C LEU A 67 12.99 25.35 -1.68
N ASN A 68 13.63 25.40 -2.86
CA ASN A 68 13.51 26.53 -3.78
C ASN A 68 12.22 26.54 -4.62
N LYS A 69 11.39 25.50 -4.52
CA LYS A 69 10.13 25.38 -5.27
C LYS A 69 8.96 25.41 -4.28
N SER A 70 8.50 26.59 -3.93
CA SER A 70 7.32 26.75 -3.07
C SER A 70 6.04 26.56 -3.89
N ASN A 71 5.34 25.45 -3.65
CA ASN A 71 3.97 25.26 -4.07
C ASN A 71 3.06 26.19 -3.24
N ILE A 72 2.24 27.02 -3.87
CA ILE A 72 1.33 27.93 -3.15
C ILE A 72 0.10 27.20 -2.58
N TYR A 73 -0.13 25.95 -3.01
CA TYR A 73 -1.23 25.11 -2.56
C TYR A 73 -0.75 24.15 -1.46
N ASN A 74 -1.18 24.40 -0.21
CA ASN A 74 -0.88 23.60 0.97
C ASN A 74 0.63 23.51 1.34
N ASP A 75 1.47 24.42 0.83
CA ASP A 75 2.92 24.49 1.08
C ASP A 75 3.68 23.16 0.89
N ARG A 76 3.18 22.27 0.02
CA ARG A 76 3.84 20.98 -0.24
C ARG A 76 5.15 21.22 -0.98
N GLN A 77 6.25 20.76 -0.41
CA GLN A 77 7.57 20.89 -1.01
C GLN A 77 7.82 19.75 -1.99
N SER A 78 8.49 20.08 -3.10
CA SER A 78 9.02 19.04 -4.00
C SER A 78 10.02 18.20 -3.21
N ASN A 79 9.92 16.89 -3.34
CA ASN A 79 10.76 15.99 -2.56
C ASN A 79 11.12 14.72 -3.34
N ILE A 80 12.16 14.03 -2.89
CA ILE A 80 12.54 12.72 -3.40
C ILE A 80 12.63 11.82 -2.18
N LEU A 81 11.69 10.89 -2.06
CA LEU A 81 11.77 9.80 -1.10
C LEU A 81 12.55 8.65 -1.73
N PHE A 82 13.41 8.01 -0.96
CA PHE A 82 14.04 6.76 -1.36
C PHE A 82 14.19 5.85 -0.15
N SER A 83 14.12 4.55 -0.36
CA SER A 83 14.32 3.58 0.71
C SER A 83 14.89 2.26 0.19
N GLY A 84 15.65 1.59 1.04
CA GLY A 84 16.11 0.23 0.86
C GLY A 84 15.69 -0.59 2.07
N ILE A 85 15.05 -1.73 1.83
CA ILE A 85 14.49 -2.62 2.84
C ILE A 85 14.96 -4.04 2.54
N TYR A 86 15.29 -4.76 3.61
CA TYR A 86 15.51 -6.20 3.61
C TYR A 86 14.63 -6.85 4.66
N THR A 87 14.14 -8.06 4.41
CA THR A 87 13.23 -8.75 5.34
C THR A 87 13.79 -10.08 5.80
N LEU A 88 13.26 -10.59 6.92
CA LEU A 88 13.62 -11.93 7.40
C LEU A 88 13.13 -13.05 6.47
N ASN A 89 12.20 -12.75 5.57
CA ASN A 89 11.78 -13.64 4.50
C ASN A 89 12.64 -13.49 3.23
N GLU A 90 13.89 -13.05 3.37
CA GLU A 90 14.88 -12.87 2.29
C GLU A 90 14.44 -11.95 1.14
N GLN A 91 13.51 -11.03 1.40
CA GLN A 91 13.05 -10.08 0.38
C GLN A 91 13.97 -8.86 0.33
N PHE A 92 14.18 -8.34 -0.87
CA PHE A 92 14.83 -7.06 -1.09
C PHE A 92 13.87 -6.10 -1.77
N LEU A 93 13.80 -4.87 -1.27
CA LEU A 93 12.99 -3.79 -1.85
C LEU A 93 13.80 -2.51 -1.89
N PHE A 94 13.89 -1.89 -3.05
CA PHE A 94 14.44 -0.57 -3.25
C PHE A 94 13.42 0.32 -3.95
N GLU A 95 13.08 1.45 -3.32
CA GLU A 95 12.12 2.40 -3.84
C GLU A 95 12.73 3.79 -4.01
N VAL A 96 12.35 4.49 -5.08
CA VAL A 96 12.64 5.91 -5.29
C VAL A 96 11.37 6.58 -5.81
N LYS A 97 10.87 7.56 -5.04
CA LYS A 97 9.61 8.25 -5.27
C LYS A 97 9.79 9.78 -5.35
N PRO A 98 10.21 10.32 -6.51
CA PRO A 98 10.25 11.76 -6.76
C PRO A 98 8.85 12.37 -6.90
N GLU A 99 8.55 13.38 -6.08
CA GLU A 99 7.35 14.21 -6.13
C GLU A 99 7.74 15.65 -6.43
N ILE A 100 7.55 16.12 -7.67
CA ILE A 100 8.04 17.43 -8.13
C ILE A 100 6.87 18.34 -8.52
N TYR A 101 6.77 19.47 -7.84
CA TYR A 101 5.83 20.54 -8.17
C TYR A 101 6.49 21.56 -9.10
N LEU A 102 5.78 21.96 -10.16
CA LEU A 102 6.21 22.95 -11.14
C LEU A 102 5.25 24.15 -11.20
N GLY A 103 5.75 25.27 -11.71
CA GLY A 103 4.99 26.53 -11.72
C GLY A 103 4.67 27.00 -10.30
N LYS A 104 3.42 27.40 -10.04
CA LYS A 104 2.95 27.71 -8.69
C LYS A 104 2.55 26.44 -7.89
N GLY A 105 2.82 25.25 -8.42
CA GLY A 105 2.21 23.99 -7.99
C GLY A 105 1.01 23.59 -8.85
N ASP A 106 0.86 24.21 -10.03
CA ASP A 106 -0.19 23.91 -11.00
C ASP A 106 0.07 22.59 -11.74
N TYR A 107 1.32 22.13 -11.76
CA TYR A 107 1.71 20.84 -12.34
C TYR A 107 2.50 20.02 -11.33
N PHE A 108 2.31 18.71 -11.39
CA PHE A 108 2.84 17.73 -10.47
C PHE A 108 3.38 16.54 -11.26
N ILE A 109 4.67 16.27 -11.10
CA ILE A 109 5.31 15.05 -11.59
C ILE A 109 5.43 14.10 -10.41
N ASP A 110 4.88 12.91 -10.58
CA ASP A 110 4.87 11.84 -9.59
C ASP A 110 5.53 10.62 -10.19
N ILE A 111 6.69 10.22 -9.68
CA ILE A 111 7.41 9.07 -10.19
C ILE A 111 7.53 8.06 -9.05
N ASP A 112 7.25 6.80 -9.33
CA ASP A 112 7.45 5.67 -8.43
C ASP A 112 8.27 4.62 -9.16
N TYR A 113 9.53 4.47 -8.76
CA TYR A 113 10.37 3.37 -9.19
C TYR A 113 10.58 2.40 -8.03
N THR A 114 10.27 1.13 -8.27
CA THR A 114 10.42 0.04 -7.31
C THR A 114 11.19 -1.10 -7.94
N TRP A 115 12.26 -1.53 -7.29
CA TRP A 115 12.95 -2.78 -7.58
C TRP A 115 12.75 -3.73 -6.41
N GLU A 116 12.17 -4.89 -6.68
CA GLU A 116 11.82 -5.87 -5.65
C GLU A 116 12.26 -7.28 -6.06
N ILE A 117 12.76 -8.05 -5.10
CA ILE A 117 13.06 -9.48 -5.21
C ILE A 117 12.32 -10.18 -4.07
N TYR A 118 11.29 -10.95 -4.40
CA TYR A 118 10.34 -11.47 -3.42
C TYR A 118 10.08 -12.97 -3.63
N PRO A 119 10.21 -13.80 -2.59
CA PRO A 119 9.33 -14.96 -2.43
C PRO A 119 7.90 -14.48 -2.24
N ASN A 120 7.00 -15.11 -2.99
CA ASN A 120 5.57 -14.86 -3.01
C ASN A 120 4.82 -16.18 -2.84
N LEU A 121 3.54 -16.07 -2.50
CA LEU A 121 2.61 -17.19 -2.44
C LEU A 121 1.55 -17.04 -3.54
N PHE A 122 1.13 -18.16 -4.09
CA PHE A 122 0.06 -18.25 -5.08
C PHE A 122 -0.89 -19.40 -4.73
N TRP A 123 -2.19 -19.22 -4.99
CA TRP A 123 -3.22 -20.24 -4.76
C TRP A 123 -4.00 -20.61 -6.04
N GLY A 124 -3.62 -20.02 -7.18
CA GLY A 124 -4.40 -20.00 -8.41
C GLY A 124 -5.27 -18.74 -8.56
N ILE A 125 -6.02 -18.71 -9.66
CA ILE A 125 -6.92 -17.61 -10.02
C ILE A 125 -8.36 -17.98 -9.63
N GLY A 126 -9.03 -17.08 -8.91
CA GLY A 126 -10.43 -17.20 -8.55
C GLY A 126 -10.74 -16.95 -7.07
N ASN A 127 -12.03 -16.79 -6.79
CA ASN A 127 -12.54 -16.47 -5.46
C ASN A 127 -12.69 -17.67 -4.49
N SER A 128 -12.60 -18.88 -5.04
CA SER A 128 -12.82 -20.15 -4.31
C SER A 128 -11.59 -21.06 -4.32
N THR A 129 -10.40 -20.48 -4.53
CA THR A 129 -9.13 -21.22 -4.51
C THR A 129 -8.92 -21.84 -3.11
N PRO A 130 -8.71 -23.16 -3.01
CA PRO A 130 -8.57 -23.83 -1.72
C PRO A 130 -7.19 -23.56 -1.10
N ASP A 131 -7.10 -23.57 0.23
CA ASP A 131 -5.82 -23.32 0.93
C ASP A 131 -4.70 -24.31 0.54
N ARG A 132 -5.06 -25.53 0.16
CA ARG A 132 -4.12 -26.56 -0.28
C ARG A 132 -3.40 -26.24 -1.61
N ASN A 133 -3.87 -25.24 -2.35
CA ASN A 133 -3.23 -24.80 -3.59
C ASN A 133 -2.08 -23.81 -3.33
N GLU A 134 -1.78 -23.50 -2.07
CA GLU A 134 -0.64 -22.66 -1.71
C GLU A 134 0.64 -23.24 -2.33
N GLU A 135 1.29 -22.44 -3.17
CA GLU A 135 2.60 -22.70 -3.72
C GLU A 135 3.49 -21.48 -3.59
N VAL A 136 4.78 -21.71 -3.46
CA VAL A 136 5.80 -20.66 -3.34
C VAL A 136 6.41 -20.38 -4.72
N TYR A 137 6.62 -19.11 -5.05
CA TYR A 137 7.38 -18.72 -6.24
C TYR A 137 8.24 -17.49 -5.96
N ASN A 138 9.41 -17.42 -6.60
CA ASN A 138 10.31 -16.28 -6.52
C ASN A 138 10.15 -15.40 -7.75
N MET A 139 10.14 -14.09 -7.55
CA MET A 139 9.99 -13.13 -8.63
C MET A 139 10.85 -11.89 -8.40
N THR A 140 11.58 -11.50 -9.43
CA THR A 140 12.27 -10.20 -9.50
C THR A 140 11.43 -9.25 -10.34
N SER A 141 11.15 -8.06 -9.82
CA SER A 141 10.37 -7.05 -10.53
C SER A 141 11.03 -5.69 -10.55
N HIS A 142 10.98 -5.05 -11.71
CA HIS A 142 11.25 -3.62 -11.87
C HIS A 142 9.97 -2.92 -12.28
N LYS A 143 9.48 -2.01 -11.44
CA LYS A 143 8.25 -1.26 -11.65
C LYS A 143 8.56 0.22 -11.73
N LEU A 144 8.05 0.89 -12.75
CA LEU A 144 8.16 2.32 -12.97
C LEU A 144 6.78 2.85 -13.31
N LYS A 145 6.30 3.77 -12.49
CA LYS A 145 5.14 4.59 -12.76
C LYS A 145 5.56 6.04 -12.86
N MET A 146 5.15 6.73 -13.92
CA MET A 146 5.42 8.16 -14.12
C MET A 146 4.11 8.88 -14.42
N GLY A 147 3.67 9.72 -13.49
CA GLY A 147 2.53 10.60 -13.61
C GLY A 147 2.93 12.03 -13.95
N TYR A 148 2.20 12.64 -14.87
CA TYR A 148 2.21 14.09 -15.09
C TYR A 148 0.79 14.62 -14.92
N LEU A 149 0.55 15.30 -13.80
CA LEU A 149 -0.75 15.80 -13.40
C LEU A 149 -0.78 17.32 -13.43
N ARG A 150 -1.93 17.87 -13.81
CA ARG A 150 -2.27 19.27 -13.67
C ARG A 150 -3.28 19.42 -12.54
N ARG A 151 -3.01 20.34 -11.62
CA ARG A 151 -3.96 20.77 -10.60
C ARG A 151 -4.97 21.73 -11.23
N LEU A 152 -6.24 21.41 -11.03
CA LEU A 152 -7.40 22.22 -11.32
C LEU A 152 -7.96 22.70 -9.98
N PRO A 153 -7.72 23.97 -9.60
CA PRO A 153 -8.14 24.48 -8.31
C PRO A 153 -9.64 24.26 -8.03
N PRO A 154 -10.04 24.02 -6.78
CA PRO A 154 -9.18 24.04 -5.60
C PRO A 154 -8.40 22.74 -5.35
N ASN A 155 -8.98 21.57 -5.63
CA ASN A 155 -8.51 20.28 -5.09
C ASN A 155 -8.49 19.14 -6.11
N LEU A 156 -8.77 19.46 -7.37
CA LEU A 156 -8.86 18.48 -8.43
C LEU A 156 -7.51 18.36 -9.13
N ASN A 157 -7.13 17.15 -9.51
CA ASN A 157 -5.97 16.89 -10.35
C ASN A 157 -6.38 15.97 -11.50
N PHE A 158 -5.86 16.24 -12.69
CA PHE A 158 -6.03 15.41 -13.86
C PHE A 158 -4.69 15.25 -14.56
N GLY A 159 -4.36 14.06 -15.04
CA GLY A 159 -3.08 13.82 -15.68
C GLY A 159 -3.01 12.55 -16.49
N PHE A 160 -1.83 12.37 -17.08
CA PHE A 160 -1.46 11.17 -17.80
C PHE A 160 -0.43 10.39 -16.98
N GLU A 161 -0.43 9.08 -17.16
CA GLU A 161 0.52 8.18 -16.53
C GLU A 161 1.18 7.32 -17.60
N TYR A 162 2.44 6.96 -17.38
CA TYR A 162 3.11 5.86 -18.03
C TYR A 162 3.40 4.80 -16.97
N VAL A 163 3.09 3.55 -17.30
CA VAL A 163 3.31 2.39 -16.43
C VAL A 163 4.20 1.42 -17.18
N PHE A 164 5.28 1.00 -16.54
CA PHE A 164 6.18 -0.04 -17.02
C PHE A 164 6.50 -0.97 -15.86
N GLU A 165 6.25 -2.26 -16.03
CA GLU A 165 6.64 -3.28 -15.06
C GLU A 165 7.27 -4.45 -15.83
N ASN A 166 8.42 -4.91 -15.35
CA ASN A 166 9.08 -6.11 -15.86
C ASN A 166 9.20 -7.10 -14.71
N HIS A 167 8.45 -8.18 -14.78
CA HIS A 167 8.43 -9.27 -13.82
C HIS A 167 9.09 -10.49 -14.42
N GLU A 168 10.06 -11.05 -13.71
CA GLU A 168 10.72 -12.30 -14.06
C GLU A 168 10.50 -13.28 -12.93
N VAL A 169 9.78 -14.37 -13.21
CA VAL A 169 9.57 -15.47 -12.28
C VAL A 169 10.83 -16.33 -12.32
N THR A 170 11.60 -16.29 -11.25
CA THR A 170 12.94 -16.89 -11.18
C THR A 170 12.91 -18.31 -10.65
N GLU A 171 11.88 -18.67 -9.89
CA GLU A 171 11.70 -20.00 -9.31
C GLU A 171 10.22 -20.28 -9.06
N VAL A 172 9.80 -21.53 -9.29
CA VAL A 172 8.44 -22.04 -9.03
C VAL A 172 8.54 -23.42 -8.38
N GLU A 173 7.51 -23.82 -7.64
CA GLU A 173 7.43 -25.16 -7.04
C GLU A 173 7.21 -26.25 -8.12
N GLU A 174 8.03 -27.31 -8.12
CA GLU A 174 7.94 -28.41 -9.09
C GLU A 174 6.57 -29.11 -9.02
N GLY A 175 5.89 -29.22 -10.16
CA GLY A 175 4.54 -29.78 -10.23
C GLY A 175 3.43 -28.84 -9.73
N GLY A 176 3.75 -27.58 -9.42
CA GLY A 176 2.81 -26.53 -9.08
C GLY A 176 1.98 -26.01 -10.27
N ILE A 177 1.04 -25.13 -9.97
CA ILE A 177 0.17 -24.41 -10.92
C ILE A 177 1.01 -23.57 -11.89
N LEU A 178 1.99 -22.81 -11.39
CA LEU A 178 2.86 -21.98 -12.23
C LEU A 178 3.88 -22.80 -13.04
N ASP A 179 4.34 -23.96 -12.53
CA ASP A 179 5.25 -24.87 -13.25
C ASP A 179 4.57 -25.50 -14.49
N ALA A 180 3.26 -25.70 -14.45
CA ALA A 180 2.50 -26.14 -15.62
C ALA A 180 2.50 -25.12 -16.77
N ALA A 181 2.96 -23.88 -16.55
CA ALA A 181 3.09 -22.80 -17.53
C ALA A 181 1.79 -22.48 -18.31
N THR A 182 0.63 -22.75 -17.69
CA THR A 182 -0.69 -22.47 -18.28
C THR A 182 -1.25 -21.11 -17.89
N VAL A 183 -0.73 -20.51 -16.81
CA VAL A 183 -1.11 -19.18 -16.35
C VAL A 183 -0.26 -18.13 -17.07
N LEU A 184 -0.90 -17.12 -17.65
CA LEU A 184 -0.17 -16.04 -18.33
C LEU A 184 0.79 -15.34 -17.38
N GLY A 185 2.06 -15.21 -17.78
CA GLY A 185 3.13 -14.60 -16.98
C GLY A 185 3.85 -15.55 -16.03
N SER A 186 3.65 -16.88 -16.14
CA SER A 186 4.33 -17.90 -15.30
C SER A 186 5.86 -17.88 -15.41
N ASP A 187 6.42 -17.37 -16.52
CA ASP A 187 7.85 -17.19 -16.75
C ASP A 187 8.27 -15.72 -16.61
N ARG A 188 7.65 -14.84 -17.40
CA ARG A 188 7.95 -13.41 -17.47
C ARG A 188 6.73 -12.64 -17.92
N ALA A 189 6.56 -11.44 -17.38
CA ALA A 189 5.56 -10.50 -17.82
C ALA A 189 6.16 -9.10 -17.98
N ILE A 190 5.94 -8.47 -19.13
CA ILE A 190 6.20 -7.04 -19.31
C ILE A 190 4.85 -6.34 -19.43
N ILE A 191 4.58 -5.44 -18.51
CA ILE A 191 3.44 -4.53 -18.55
C ILE A 191 3.99 -3.19 -19.02
N SER A 192 3.47 -2.65 -20.12
CA SER A 192 3.90 -1.34 -20.63
C SER A 192 2.71 -0.63 -21.23
N GLY A 193 2.39 0.55 -20.70
CA GLY A 193 1.12 1.18 -21.00
C GLY A 193 1.07 2.66 -20.68
N LEU A 194 0.04 3.29 -21.24
CA LEU A 194 -0.34 4.66 -20.91
C LEU A 194 -1.60 4.65 -20.06
N GLY A 195 -1.77 5.69 -19.26
CA GLY A 195 -2.94 5.85 -18.42
C GLY A 195 -3.39 7.29 -18.30
N VAL A 196 -4.61 7.43 -17.78
CA VAL A 196 -5.19 8.71 -17.37
C VAL A 196 -5.60 8.61 -15.92
N VAL A 197 -5.36 9.67 -15.16
CA VAL A 197 -5.69 9.74 -13.74
C VAL A 197 -6.47 11.01 -13.46
N PHE A 198 -7.51 10.86 -12.65
CA PHE A 198 -8.28 11.94 -12.08
C PHE A 198 -8.33 11.70 -10.57
N ASN A 199 -8.01 12.72 -9.79
CA ASN A 199 -8.23 12.66 -8.35
C ASN A 199 -8.73 13.98 -7.77
N LEU A 200 -9.67 13.89 -6.84
CA LEU A 200 -10.14 14.97 -6.00
C LEU A 200 -9.73 14.65 -4.57
N ASP A 201 -8.87 15.48 -3.98
CA ASP A 201 -8.35 15.27 -2.63
C ASP A 201 -8.62 16.49 -1.74
N THR A 202 -9.60 16.37 -0.86
CA THR A 202 -9.98 17.41 0.11
C THR A 202 -9.60 17.03 1.54
N ARG A 203 -8.79 15.97 1.72
CA ARG A 203 -8.36 15.53 3.04
C ARG A 203 -7.54 16.62 3.72
N ASP A 204 -7.77 16.78 5.01
CA ASP A 204 -6.99 17.69 5.85
C ASP A 204 -5.55 17.23 6.05
N ASP A 205 -5.35 15.91 6.04
CA ASP A 205 -4.05 15.26 6.14
C ASP A 205 -4.02 13.99 5.29
N ILE A 206 -2.90 13.68 4.64
CA ILE A 206 -2.78 12.48 3.80
C ILE A 206 -2.50 11.22 4.63
N GLY A 207 -1.73 11.36 5.72
CA GLY A 207 -1.19 10.22 6.49
C GLY A 207 -2.12 9.71 7.58
N SER A 208 -2.89 10.60 8.22
CA SER A 208 -3.97 10.24 9.15
C SER A 208 -5.09 11.30 9.05
N PRO A 209 -5.91 11.22 7.98
CA PRO A 209 -7.01 12.15 7.74
C PRO A 209 -8.00 12.15 8.90
N LEU A 210 -8.43 13.35 9.33
CA LEU A 210 -9.55 13.51 10.25
C LEU A 210 -10.85 13.81 9.52
N SER A 211 -10.76 14.49 8.38
CA SER A 211 -11.91 14.96 7.63
C SER A 211 -11.61 15.07 6.15
N GLY A 212 -12.66 15.13 5.34
CA GLY A 212 -12.55 15.34 3.90
C GLY A 212 -12.75 14.05 3.12
N ARG A 213 -12.44 14.12 1.82
CA ARG A 213 -12.76 13.09 0.84
C ARG A 213 -11.60 12.89 -0.11
N TYR A 214 -11.43 11.66 -0.58
CA TYR A 214 -10.49 11.32 -1.63
C TYR A 214 -11.17 10.46 -2.66
N TYR A 215 -11.30 10.98 -3.89
CA TYR A 215 -11.88 10.26 -5.01
C TYR A 215 -10.84 10.13 -6.10
N LYS A 216 -10.52 8.91 -6.52
CA LYS A 216 -9.59 8.65 -7.61
C LYS A 216 -10.21 7.71 -8.64
N LEU A 217 -10.04 8.10 -9.90
CA LEU A 217 -10.31 7.30 -11.08
C LEU A 217 -9.01 7.17 -11.85
N ASN A 218 -8.67 5.95 -12.27
CA ASN A 218 -7.50 5.71 -13.09
C ASN A 218 -7.80 4.64 -14.11
N ALA A 219 -7.45 4.90 -15.37
CA ALA A 219 -7.54 3.94 -16.45
C ALA A 219 -6.14 3.76 -17.03
N GLN A 220 -5.70 2.51 -17.17
CA GLN A 220 -4.40 2.15 -17.71
C GLN A 220 -4.61 1.17 -18.86
N PHE A 221 -3.83 1.35 -19.93
CA PHE A 221 -3.96 0.62 -21.19
C PHE A 221 -2.59 0.02 -21.53
N SER A 222 -2.39 -1.25 -21.19
CA SER A 222 -1.20 -2.02 -21.54
C SER A 222 -1.25 -2.39 -23.01
N SER A 223 -0.15 -2.19 -23.74
CA SER A 223 -0.09 -2.39 -25.17
C SER A 223 1.22 -3.03 -25.63
N GLU A 224 1.11 -4.05 -26.46
CA GLU A 224 2.24 -4.68 -27.14
C GLU A 224 3.02 -3.68 -28.01
N LEU A 225 2.36 -2.65 -28.54
CA LEU A 225 3.02 -1.56 -29.28
C LEU A 225 4.01 -0.76 -28.42
N LEU A 226 3.84 -0.78 -27.10
CA LEU A 226 4.72 -0.15 -26.12
C LEU A 226 5.69 -1.16 -25.48
N GLY A 227 5.75 -2.39 -25.99
CA GLY A 227 6.65 -3.45 -25.51
C GLY A 227 6.07 -4.32 -24.39
N ALA A 228 4.76 -4.28 -24.14
CA ALA A 228 4.13 -5.23 -23.23
C ALA A 228 4.12 -6.66 -23.82
N THR A 229 4.12 -7.69 -22.97
CA THR A 229 3.94 -9.08 -23.41
C THR A 229 2.50 -9.36 -23.84
N HIS A 230 1.52 -8.72 -23.20
CA HIS A 230 0.10 -8.84 -23.53
C HIS A 230 -0.64 -7.49 -23.44
N GLY A 231 -1.62 -7.31 -24.31
CA GLY A 231 -2.55 -6.19 -24.28
C GLY A 231 -3.72 -6.40 -23.32
N TYR A 232 -3.93 -5.46 -22.40
CA TYR A 232 -5.08 -5.44 -21.50
C TYR A 232 -5.31 -4.04 -20.92
N ASN A 233 -6.50 -3.82 -20.36
CA ASN A 233 -6.89 -2.54 -19.78
C ASN A 233 -7.25 -2.72 -18.31
N LYS A 234 -6.92 -1.72 -17.49
CA LYS A 234 -7.15 -1.75 -16.05
C LYS A 234 -7.79 -0.47 -15.57
N PHE A 235 -8.88 -0.61 -14.82
CA PHE A 235 -9.65 0.51 -14.29
C PHE A 235 -9.68 0.43 -12.77
N PHE A 236 -9.28 1.54 -12.13
CA PHE A 236 -9.26 1.69 -10.68
C PHE A 236 -10.26 2.75 -10.25
N LEU A 237 -11.02 2.43 -9.21
CA LEU A 237 -11.90 3.33 -8.48
C LEU A 237 -11.50 3.30 -7.01
N ASP A 238 -11.24 4.46 -6.43
CA ASP A 238 -10.93 4.59 -5.01
C ASP A 238 -11.68 5.78 -4.42
N LEU A 239 -12.70 5.49 -3.63
CA LEU A 239 -13.57 6.47 -3.00
C LEU A 239 -13.43 6.38 -1.49
N ARG A 240 -12.92 7.44 -0.87
CA ARG A 240 -12.72 7.52 0.58
C ARG A 240 -13.42 8.74 1.15
N THR A 241 -14.02 8.58 2.32
CA THR A 241 -14.58 9.69 3.10
C THR A 241 -14.20 9.55 4.56
N TYR A 242 -13.94 10.67 5.22
CA TYR A 242 -13.58 10.74 6.62
C TYR A 242 -14.50 11.76 7.28
N GLU A 243 -15.37 11.26 8.15
CA GLU A 243 -16.40 12.07 8.79
C GLU A 243 -16.10 12.16 10.30
N PRO A 244 -15.79 13.34 10.84
CA PRO A 244 -15.66 13.54 12.27
C PRO A 244 -17.01 13.31 12.97
N LEU A 245 -17.09 12.28 13.81
CA LEU A 245 -18.27 12.04 14.64
C LEU A 245 -18.24 12.89 15.92
N THR A 246 -17.05 13.14 16.44
CA THR A 246 -16.80 14.04 17.57
C THR A 246 -15.47 14.76 17.37
N LYS A 247 -15.06 15.60 18.34
CA LYS A 247 -13.70 16.21 18.34
C LYS A 247 -12.55 15.20 18.42
N THR A 248 -12.84 13.94 18.79
CA THR A 248 -11.83 12.90 19.03
C THR A 248 -12.10 11.61 18.27
N SER A 249 -13.20 11.50 17.53
CA SER A 249 -13.58 10.27 16.84
C SER A 249 -13.96 10.52 15.39
N ILE A 250 -13.58 9.59 14.52
CA ILE A 250 -13.70 9.70 13.07
C ILE A 250 -14.27 8.38 12.54
N LEU A 251 -15.19 8.47 11.59
CA LEU A 251 -15.61 7.35 10.78
C LEU A 251 -14.97 7.46 9.41
N ALA A 252 -14.08 6.53 9.07
CA ALA A 252 -13.47 6.42 7.76
C ALA A 252 -14.17 5.33 6.96
N MET A 253 -14.48 5.58 5.70
CA MET A 253 -15.07 4.60 4.80
C MET A 253 -14.34 4.61 3.46
N GLN A 254 -14.17 3.43 2.86
CA GLN A 254 -13.60 3.29 1.53
C GLN A 254 -14.42 2.31 0.69
N VAL A 255 -14.59 2.65 -0.58
CA VAL A 255 -14.94 1.73 -1.66
C VAL A 255 -13.77 1.73 -2.64
N TYR A 256 -13.13 0.57 -2.81
CA TYR A 256 -12.05 0.36 -3.76
C TYR A 256 -12.47 -0.69 -4.77
N SER A 257 -12.16 -0.49 -6.05
CA SER A 257 -12.35 -1.49 -7.08
C SER A 257 -11.26 -1.43 -8.13
N GLU A 258 -10.90 -2.61 -8.62
CA GLU A 258 -9.88 -2.83 -9.62
C GLU A 258 -10.45 -3.80 -10.66
N ASN A 259 -10.46 -3.41 -11.93
CA ASN A 259 -11.10 -4.18 -12.99
C ASN A 259 -10.17 -4.29 -14.19
N THR A 260 -9.81 -5.53 -14.52
CA THR A 260 -8.88 -5.86 -15.60
C THR A 260 -9.63 -6.54 -16.73
N PHE A 261 -9.42 -6.09 -17.96
CA PHE A 261 -10.07 -6.61 -19.17
C PHE A 261 -9.04 -6.91 -20.26
N GLY A 262 -9.09 -8.11 -20.83
CA GLY A 262 -8.10 -8.60 -21.80
C GLY A 262 -7.20 -9.67 -21.18
N ASP A 263 -6.09 -9.96 -21.87
CA ASP A 263 -5.21 -11.10 -21.55
C ASP A 263 -4.12 -10.69 -20.55
N ALA A 264 -4.53 -10.22 -19.36
CA ALA A 264 -3.58 -9.79 -18.35
C ALA A 264 -2.79 -10.99 -17.79
N PRO A 265 -1.44 -10.89 -17.68
CA PRO A 265 -0.67 -11.87 -16.93
C PRO A 265 -1.05 -11.79 -15.44
N PHE A 266 -0.79 -12.85 -14.66
CA PHE A 266 -1.27 -12.93 -13.27
C PHE A 266 -0.74 -11.80 -12.37
N GLN A 267 0.40 -11.19 -12.74
CA GLN A 267 0.96 -10.00 -12.10
C GLN A 267 0.06 -8.76 -12.28
N GLY A 268 -0.65 -8.67 -13.40
CA GLY A 268 -1.58 -7.59 -13.74
C GLY A 268 -3.01 -7.78 -13.20
N LEU A 269 -3.32 -8.93 -12.60
CA LEU A 269 -4.63 -9.22 -12.01
C LEU A 269 -4.85 -8.49 -10.68
N ALA A 270 -6.11 -8.41 -10.24
CA ALA A 270 -6.46 -7.82 -8.96
C ALA A 270 -6.17 -8.80 -7.82
N LYS A 271 -5.50 -8.31 -6.76
CA LYS A 271 -5.05 -9.11 -5.62
C LYS A 271 -5.75 -8.67 -4.33
N PHE A 272 -6.51 -9.60 -3.74
CA PHE A 272 -7.20 -9.40 -2.49
C PHE A 272 -6.32 -9.82 -1.30
N GLY A 273 -6.38 -9.05 -0.22
CA GLY A 273 -5.59 -9.27 1.00
C GLY A 273 -4.41 -8.33 1.13
N GLY A 274 -3.77 -8.31 2.30
CA GLY A 274 -2.62 -7.44 2.61
C GLY A 274 -2.96 -6.24 3.47
N SER A 275 -1.93 -5.48 3.87
CA SER A 275 -2.04 -4.47 4.93
C SER A 275 -2.80 -3.18 4.52
N TYR A 276 -2.94 -2.90 3.22
CA TYR A 276 -3.56 -1.67 2.69
C TYR A 276 -4.86 -1.90 1.90
N SER A 277 -5.18 -3.13 1.49
CA SER A 277 -6.39 -3.46 0.74
C SER A 277 -7.40 -4.21 1.61
N ALA A 278 -7.13 -5.47 1.99
CA ALA A 278 -8.02 -6.29 2.81
C ALA A 278 -7.28 -6.99 3.97
N ARG A 279 -7.05 -6.23 5.04
CA ARG A 279 -6.43 -6.73 6.28
C ARG A 279 -7.16 -7.97 6.79
N GLY A 280 -6.42 -8.96 7.27
CA GLY A 280 -6.94 -10.27 7.70
C GLY A 280 -6.76 -11.38 6.68
N TYR A 281 -6.34 -11.06 5.46
CA TYR A 281 -5.92 -12.03 4.43
C TYR A 281 -4.50 -11.72 3.98
N PHE A 282 -3.77 -12.75 3.56
CA PHE A 282 -2.46 -12.59 2.91
C PHE A 282 -2.63 -11.86 1.57
N TYR A 283 -1.70 -10.98 1.21
CA TYR A 283 -1.73 -10.26 -0.06
C TYR A 283 -1.74 -11.20 -1.27
N GLY A 284 -2.83 -11.15 -2.05
CA GLY A 284 -3.02 -12.05 -3.19
C GLY A 284 -3.61 -13.41 -2.82
N ARG A 285 -4.10 -13.60 -1.58
CA ARG A 285 -4.78 -14.84 -1.17
C ARG A 285 -5.87 -15.23 -2.16
N PHE A 286 -6.62 -14.25 -2.65
CA PHE A 286 -7.51 -14.42 -3.80
C PHE A 286 -7.08 -13.45 -4.89
N THR A 287 -6.93 -13.97 -6.11
CA THR A 287 -6.47 -13.20 -7.28
C THR A 287 -7.41 -13.48 -8.45
N ASP A 288 -7.91 -12.44 -9.12
CA ASP A 288 -8.77 -12.58 -10.31
C ASP A 288 -8.79 -11.28 -11.14
N ASN A 289 -9.50 -11.28 -12.27
CA ASN A 289 -9.60 -10.12 -13.17
C ASN A 289 -10.19 -8.88 -12.50
N HIS A 290 -11.19 -9.08 -11.64
CA HIS A 290 -11.93 -7.99 -11.01
C HIS A 290 -11.91 -8.16 -9.50
N MET A 291 -11.89 -7.03 -8.78
CA MET A 291 -12.02 -6.99 -7.34
C MET A 291 -12.80 -5.74 -6.91
N TYR A 292 -13.56 -5.87 -5.81
CA TYR A 292 -13.92 -4.71 -5.00
C TYR A 292 -13.72 -4.97 -3.52
N ILE A 293 -13.60 -3.88 -2.76
CA ILE A 293 -13.48 -3.86 -1.31
C ILE A 293 -14.32 -2.70 -0.80
N ILE A 294 -15.18 -2.96 0.18
CA ILE A 294 -15.88 -1.97 0.96
C ILE A 294 -15.39 -2.11 2.39
N GLN A 295 -14.81 -1.04 2.95
CA GLN A 295 -14.32 -1.07 4.32
C GLN A 295 -14.72 0.17 5.11
N THR A 296 -14.95 -0.03 6.41
CA THR A 296 -15.26 1.02 7.37
C THR A 296 -14.34 0.88 8.57
N GLU A 297 -13.82 2.01 9.07
CA GLU A 297 -12.95 2.07 10.23
C GLU A 297 -13.39 3.21 11.16
N TYR A 298 -13.71 2.85 12.40
CA TYR A 298 -13.92 3.82 13.47
C TYR A 298 -12.58 4.09 14.16
N ARG A 299 -12.18 5.36 14.22
CA ARG A 299 -10.93 5.82 14.83
C ARG A 299 -11.23 6.69 16.04
N TRP A 300 -10.60 6.44 17.18
CA TRP A 300 -10.74 7.21 18.41
C TRP A 300 -9.40 7.71 18.93
N ARG A 301 -9.15 9.02 18.81
CA ARG A 301 -8.00 9.74 19.34
C ARG A 301 -8.18 10.07 20.82
N PHE A 302 -7.99 9.07 21.67
CA PHE A 302 -8.18 9.19 23.13
C PHE A 302 -7.06 9.99 23.83
N ARG A 303 -5.90 10.17 23.19
CA ARG A 303 -4.81 11.07 23.63
C ARG A 303 -4.16 11.76 22.41
N PRO A 304 -3.45 12.89 22.58
CA PRO A 304 -2.87 13.65 21.45
C PRO A 304 -1.95 12.87 20.50
N ARG A 305 -1.37 11.76 20.97
CA ARG A 305 -0.48 10.90 20.18
C ARG A 305 -1.01 9.48 19.99
N TRP A 306 -2.18 9.15 20.54
CA TRP A 306 -2.67 7.79 20.54
C TRP A 306 -4.07 7.71 19.94
N THR A 307 -4.23 6.79 19.01
CA THR A 307 -5.49 6.49 18.34
C THR A 307 -5.76 5.00 18.45
N MET A 308 -6.96 4.61 18.84
CA MET A 308 -7.43 3.24 18.62
C MET A 308 -8.28 3.20 17.37
N ALA A 309 -8.32 2.06 16.69
CA ALA A 309 -9.30 1.83 15.65
C ALA A 309 -9.92 0.44 15.72
N ALA A 310 -11.14 0.35 15.22
CA ALA A 310 -11.83 -0.89 14.92
C ALA A 310 -12.34 -0.80 13.48
N PHE A 311 -12.14 -1.86 12.70
CA PHE A 311 -12.50 -1.88 11.29
C PHE A 311 -13.25 -3.15 10.93
N GLY A 312 -14.05 -3.04 9.86
CA GLY A 312 -14.70 -4.14 9.20
C GLY A 312 -14.68 -3.91 7.69
N LEU A 313 -14.55 -4.99 6.93
CA LEU A 313 -14.57 -4.96 5.48
C LEU A 313 -15.30 -6.16 4.89
N VAL A 314 -15.74 -5.98 3.66
CA VAL A 314 -16.22 -7.05 2.79
C VAL A 314 -15.73 -6.76 1.37
N GLY A 315 -15.40 -7.80 0.64
CA GLY A 315 -15.07 -7.69 -0.78
C GLY A 315 -14.96 -9.06 -1.41
N GLU A 316 -14.69 -9.11 -2.71
CA GLU A 316 -14.50 -10.37 -3.41
C GLU A 316 -13.68 -10.14 -4.67
N VAL A 317 -13.16 -11.23 -5.24
CA VAL A 317 -12.60 -11.24 -6.59
C VAL A 317 -13.54 -12.00 -7.53
N ALA A 318 -13.51 -11.70 -8.82
CA ALA A 318 -14.28 -12.43 -9.81
C ALA A 318 -13.67 -12.34 -11.20
N SER A 319 -13.95 -13.35 -12.02
CA SER A 319 -13.55 -13.39 -13.43
C SER A 319 -14.33 -12.42 -14.30
N ASN A 320 -15.56 -12.08 -13.91
CA ASN A 320 -16.44 -11.12 -14.57
C ASN A 320 -17.16 -10.27 -13.51
N PRO A 321 -17.37 -8.95 -13.73
CA PRO A 321 -18.04 -8.09 -12.74
C PRO A 321 -19.51 -8.47 -12.49
N GLU A 322 -20.17 -9.14 -13.45
CA GLU A 322 -21.55 -9.62 -13.30
C GLU A 322 -21.70 -10.70 -12.22
N ASN A 323 -20.60 -11.37 -11.87
CA ASN A 323 -20.59 -12.42 -10.84
C ASN A 323 -20.43 -11.85 -9.41
N PHE A 324 -20.30 -10.53 -9.27
CA PHE A 324 -20.22 -9.86 -7.98
C PHE A 324 -21.55 -9.86 -7.22
N PHE A 325 -21.44 -9.58 -5.93
CA PHE A 325 -22.49 -9.43 -4.94
C PHE A 325 -23.23 -10.72 -4.58
N SER A 326 -22.69 -11.88 -4.96
CA SER A 326 -23.15 -13.15 -4.40
C SER A 326 -22.70 -13.26 -2.95
N ILE A 327 -23.65 -13.34 -2.02
CA ILE A 327 -23.37 -13.39 -0.57
C ILE A 327 -22.42 -14.55 -0.22
N SER A 328 -22.48 -15.68 -0.93
CA SER A 328 -21.60 -16.83 -0.70
C SER A 328 -20.14 -16.61 -1.10
N ASN A 329 -19.87 -15.60 -1.92
CA ASN A 329 -18.55 -15.32 -2.48
C ASN A 329 -17.82 -14.20 -1.72
N MET A 330 -18.56 -13.37 -0.98
CA MET A 330 -18.01 -12.29 -0.19
C MET A 330 -17.00 -12.78 0.85
N LYS A 331 -15.86 -12.09 0.94
CA LYS A 331 -14.76 -12.30 1.90
C LYS A 331 -14.84 -11.22 2.99
N PRO A 332 -15.46 -11.51 4.15
CA PRO A 332 -15.51 -10.56 5.24
C PRO A 332 -14.18 -10.50 6.00
N SER A 333 -13.89 -9.39 6.64
CA SER A 333 -12.86 -9.32 7.69
C SER A 333 -13.21 -8.27 8.73
N VAL A 334 -12.78 -8.52 9.96
CA VAL A 334 -12.88 -7.58 11.09
C VAL A 334 -11.55 -7.49 11.80
N GLY A 335 -11.30 -6.34 12.43
CA GLY A 335 -10.07 -6.16 13.16
C GLY A 335 -10.02 -4.90 13.99
N ALA A 336 -8.89 -4.72 14.66
CA ALA A 336 -8.65 -3.59 15.52
C ALA A 336 -7.16 -3.24 15.52
N GLY A 337 -6.85 -2.04 15.98
CA GLY A 337 -5.47 -1.66 16.16
C GLY A 337 -5.26 -0.38 16.93
N ILE A 338 -3.99 -0.03 17.08
CA ILE A 338 -3.53 1.15 17.78
C ILE A 338 -2.55 1.92 16.91
N ARG A 339 -2.58 3.25 17.00
CA ARG A 339 -1.66 4.13 16.30
C ARG A 339 -0.94 5.04 17.29
N PHE A 340 0.34 5.30 17.02
CA PHE A 340 1.17 6.23 17.77
C PHE A 340 1.76 7.30 16.87
N LYS A 341 1.55 8.57 17.21
CA LYS A 341 2.12 9.71 16.48
C LYS A 341 3.60 9.90 16.84
N LEU A 342 4.48 9.50 15.91
CA LEU A 342 5.93 9.53 16.11
C LEU A 342 6.45 10.97 16.29
N LEU A 343 6.15 11.82 15.30
CA LEU A 343 6.58 13.21 15.27
C LEU A 343 5.41 14.13 15.63
N LYS A 344 5.60 15.03 16.62
CA LYS A 344 4.52 15.95 17.07
C LYS A 344 4.01 16.86 15.94
N ASN A 345 4.93 17.34 15.12
CA ASN A 345 4.70 18.39 14.13
C ASN A 345 4.56 17.85 12.69
N LYS A 346 4.61 16.53 12.51
CA LYS A 346 4.46 15.87 11.20
C LYS A 346 3.42 14.77 11.31
N SER A 347 2.77 14.45 10.20
CA SER A 347 1.72 13.43 10.16
C SER A 347 2.29 12.06 9.84
N THR A 348 3.15 11.59 10.75
CA THR A 348 3.76 10.26 10.69
C THR A 348 3.25 9.46 11.86
N TRP A 349 2.45 8.44 11.56
CA TRP A 349 1.83 7.57 12.57
C TRP A 349 2.37 6.15 12.42
N LEU A 350 2.79 5.54 13.52
CA LEU A 350 3.02 4.10 13.56
C LEU A 350 1.67 3.42 13.72
N ARG A 351 1.41 2.39 12.94
CA ARG A 351 0.16 1.62 12.94
C ARG A 351 0.46 0.19 13.36
N LEU A 352 -0.35 -0.32 14.29
CA LEU A 352 -0.35 -1.72 14.66
C LEU A 352 -1.78 -2.25 14.59
N ASP A 353 -2.05 -3.11 13.62
CA ASP A 353 -3.37 -3.70 13.39
C ASP A 353 -3.32 -5.23 13.47
N THR A 354 -4.42 -5.82 13.92
CA THR A 354 -4.73 -7.24 13.73
C THR A 354 -6.05 -7.36 12.99
N GLY A 355 -6.12 -8.25 12.00
CA GLY A 355 -7.31 -8.53 11.22
C GLY A 355 -7.60 -10.02 11.15
N PHE A 356 -8.87 -10.38 11.06
CA PHE A 356 -9.38 -11.75 11.01
C PHE A 356 -10.37 -11.88 9.86
N GLY A 357 -10.04 -12.74 8.90
CA GLY A 357 -10.89 -13.13 7.78
C GLY A 357 -11.58 -14.48 8.01
N GLU A 358 -12.20 -15.01 6.96
CA GLU A 358 -12.83 -16.33 6.98
C GLU A 358 -11.80 -17.47 6.97
N ASN A 359 -12.24 -18.70 7.29
CA ASN A 359 -11.42 -19.91 7.16
C ASN A 359 -10.07 -19.87 7.89
N GLY A 360 -9.99 -19.13 9.00
CA GLY A 360 -8.77 -19.01 9.80
C GLY A 360 -7.75 -18.00 9.26
N ASN A 361 -8.04 -17.31 8.15
CA ASN A 361 -7.23 -16.21 7.66
C ASN A 361 -7.12 -15.12 8.74
N ASN A 362 -5.89 -14.71 9.04
CA ASN A 362 -5.62 -13.64 9.98
C ASN A 362 -4.30 -12.96 9.63
N GLY A 363 -4.08 -11.77 10.17
CA GLY A 363 -2.84 -11.05 9.96
C GLY A 363 -2.55 -10.07 11.08
N PHE A 364 -1.26 -9.88 11.34
CA PHE A 364 -0.73 -8.82 12.19
C PHE A 364 0.11 -7.88 11.34
N TYR A 365 -0.15 -6.59 11.45
CA TYR A 365 0.40 -5.57 10.58
C TYR A 365 1.01 -4.45 11.41
N PHE A 366 2.32 -4.28 11.34
CA PHE A 366 3.00 -3.07 11.75
C PHE A 366 3.30 -2.25 10.50
N GLY A 367 2.86 -0.99 10.45
CA GLY A 367 3.03 -0.12 9.28
C GLY A 367 3.15 1.35 9.64
N ILE A 368 3.30 2.19 8.63
CA ILE A 368 3.34 3.64 8.76
C ILE A 368 2.08 4.21 8.12
N ASN A 369 1.46 5.18 8.79
CA ASN A 369 0.22 5.84 8.41
C ASN A 369 -0.99 4.90 8.33
N GLU A 370 -2.17 5.48 8.09
CA GLU A 370 -3.41 4.72 8.01
C GLU A 370 -3.44 3.82 6.75
N SER A 371 -4.24 2.76 6.79
CA SER A 371 -4.37 1.79 5.68
C SER A 371 -5.05 2.41 4.47
N PHE A 372 -6.00 3.30 4.72
CA PHE A 372 -6.67 4.10 3.71
C PHE A 372 -7.04 5.48 4.23
#